data_AF-A0A257VSJ5-F1
#
_entry.id   AF-A0A257VSJ5-F1
#
_cell.length_a   1.000
_cell.length_b   1.000
_cell.length_c   1.000
_cell.angle_alpha   90.00
_cell.angle_beta   90.00
_cell.angle_gamma   90.00
#
_symmetry.space_group_name_H-M   'P 1'
#
loop_
_entity.id
_entity.type
_entity.pdbx_description
1 polymer ?
#
loop_
_entity_poly.entity_id
_entity_poly.type
_entity_poly.pdbx_seq_one_letter_code
_entity_poly.pdbx_strand_id
1 'polypeptide(L)'
;MPLTTSAQSSGASVSGAPKAQLNPGLHFAGYSSCLARGCHGGADLDQEGKLAPAVLGNSATIWMNHDRHTRAYAILKSPRSREILLRLADAGVLASSVDPHDPRPEREERCLACHVTPTLAPAARMADSDHMEGVWSEGVSCDACHTTPGYDSWGWVDSHPRGELKECLTNPSRGMRSLDTAAKRVQVCVGCHVGAPADARAGVPLRDMDHTFIAAGHPRLFFDFATYLQLMPPHWQERQRPVIPTTKNDPTGEVAAAAAGVTAELSAELALVADRAQQPEVRSSLSSLDCYACHHDLVSDSWRQQATRKGRLGRAVWLGDELLESTSPWIIPAGAPERTALSAVSESVSRFRSVDI
;
A
#
# COMPACT_ATOMS: atom_id res chain seq x y z
N MET A 1 -36.51 -51.18 -42.30
CA MET A 1 -36.97 -50.05 -41.48
C MET A 1 -35.91 -49.80 -40.41
N PRO A 2 -35.48 -48.54 -40.24
CA PRO A 2 -34.21 -48.18 -39.59
C PRO A 2 -34.41 -47.81 -38.12
N LEU A 3 -33.37 -47.94 -37.31
CA LEU A 3 -33.16 -47.08 -36.13
C LEU A 3 -31.69 -46.65 -36.10
N THR A 4 -31.53 -45.38 -36.44
CA THR A 4 -30.38 -44.51 -36.26
C THR A 4 -30.13 -44.24 -34.78
N THR A 5 -28.87 -44.08 -34.36
CA THR A 5 -28.47 -42.95 -33.51
C THR A 5 -26.95 -42.76 -33.53
N SER A 6 -26.53 -41.60 -34.03
CA SER A 6 -25.20 -41.02 -33.90
C SER A 6 -24.91 -40.66 -32.44
N ALA A 7 -23.73 -41.01 -31.93
CA ALA A 7 -23.19 -40.43 -30.72
C ALA A 7 -22.39 -39.16 -31.09
N GLN A 8 -22.95 -38.00 -30.75
CA GLN A 8 -22.24 -36.73 -30.75
C GLN A 8 -21.42 -36.60 -29.47
N SER A 9 -20.12 -36.34 -29.62
CA SER A 9 -19.24 -35.90 -28.53
C SER A 9 -19.48 -34.42 -28.25
N SER A 10 -20.20 -34.11 -27.19
CA SER A 10 -20.35 -32.75 -26.66
C SER A 10 -19.17 -32.41 -25.74
N GLY A 11 -18.39 -31.41 -26.15
CA GLY A 11 -17.33 -30.83 -25.35
C GLY A 11 -17.88 -30.15 -24.09
N ALA A 12 -17.25 -30.43 -22.95
CA ALA A 12 -17.53 -29.74 -21.71
C ALA A 12 -16.98 -28.30 -21.80
N SER A 13 -17.88 -27.32 -21.78
CA SER A 13 -17.53 -25.92 -21.55
C SER A 13 -17.03 -25.77 -20.12
N VAL A 14 -15.84 -25.19 -19.94
CA VAL A 14 -15.33 -24.78 -18.64
C VAL A 14 -16.16 -23.57 -18.20
N SER A 15 -17.12 -23.81 -17.30
CA SER A 15 -17.91 -22.76 -16.65
C SER A 15 -17.01 -21.92 -15.73
N GLY A 16 -17.16 -20.60 -15.83
CA GLY A 16 -16.28 -19.59 -15.26
C GLY A 16 -16.17 -19.56 -13.74
N ALA A 17 -15.06 -18.98 -13.27
CA ALA A 17 -14.76 -18.75 -11.87
C ALA A 17 -15.88 -17.96 -11.14
N PRO A 18 -16.16 -18.26 -9.86
CA PRO A 18 -17.19 -17.57 -9.10
C PRO A 18 -16.81 -16.10 -8.88
N LYS A 19 -17.71 -15.19 -9.29
CA LYS A 19 -17.60 -13.75 -9.01
C LYS A 19 -18.02 -13.52 -7.56
N ALA A 20 -17.06 -13.29 -6.66
CA ALA A 20 -17.37 -12.77 -5.33
C ALA A 20 -17.90 -11.33 -5.46
N GLN A 21 -19.15 -11.09 -5.04
CA GLN A 21 -19.75 -9.74 -5.03
C GLN A 21 -19.49 -9.08 -3.68
N LEU A 22 -18.69 -8.01 -3.68
CA LEU A 22 -18.45 -7.16 -2.53
C LEU A 22 -19.22 -5.86 -2.70
N ASN A 23 -20.15 -5.58 -1.78
CA ASN A 23 -21.18 -4.53 -1.90
C ASN A 23 -22.04 -4.68 -3.18
N PRO A 24 -23.26 -4.11 -3.24
CA PRO A 24 -23.94 -3.96 -4.51
C PRO A 24 -23.13 -2.98 -5.38
N GLY A 25 -22.14 -3.47 -6.13
CA GLY A 25 -21.47 -2.72 -7.19
C GLY A 25 -19.93 -2.74 -7.25
N LEU A 26 -19.19 -3.41 -6.36
CA LEU A 26 -17.73 -3.48 -6.45
C LEU A 26 -17.29 -4.89 -6.85
N HIS A 27 -17.04 -5.08 -8.14
CA HIS A 27 -16.49 -6.32 -8.63
C HIS A 27 -14.96 -6.28 -8.50
N PHE A 28 -14.41 -7.33 -7.90
CA PHE A 28 -12.97 -7.50 -7.77
C PHE A 28 -12.47 -8.44 -8.87
N ALA A 29 -11.47 -8.00 -9.65
CA ALA A 29 -10.89 -8.76 -10.74
C ALA A 29 -9.90 -9.79 -10.22
N GLY A 30 -9.09 -9.40 -9.23
CA GLY A 30 -8.09 -10.24 -8.60
C GLY A 30 -6.92 -10.57 -9.52
N TYR A 31 -5.87 -11.11 -8.92
CA TYR A 31 -4.62 -11.40 -9.64
C TYR A 31 -4.80 -12.37 -10.82
N SER A 32 -5.76 -13.30 -10.73
CA SER A 32 -6.03 -14.29 -11.78
C SER A 32 -6.43 -13.65 -13.12
N SER A 33 -7.11 -12.49 -13.08
CA SER A 33 -7.47 -11.71 -14.26
C SER A 33 -6.26 -11.14 -15.00
N CYS A 34 -5.14 -10.95 -14.29
CA CYS A 34 -3.88 -10.44 -14.84
C CYS A 34 -2.96 -11.58 -15.32
N LEU A 35 -3.00 -12.73 -14.65
CA LEU A 35 -2.10 -13.88 -14.83
C LEU A 35 -2.33 -14.75 -16.07
N ALA A 36 -3.26 -14.40 -16.96
CA ALA A 36 -3.36 -15.15 -18.21
C ALA A 36 -2.04 -15.04 -19.00
N ARG A 37 -1.57 -16.14 -19.60
CA ARG A 37 -0.30 -16.18 -20.36
C ARG A 37 -0.27 -15.19 -21.54
N GLY A 38 -1.44 -14.87 -22.10
CA GLY A 38 -1.59 -13.83 -23.13
C GLY A 38 -1.65 -12.40 -22.59
N CYS A 39 -1.69 -12.23 -21.27
CA CYS A 39 -1.71 -10.95 -20.56
C CYS A 39 -0.36 -10.75 -19.85
N HIS A 40 -0.33 -10.85 -18.52
CA HIS A 40 0.85 -10.61 -17.69
C HIS A 40 1.43 -11.90 -17.05
N GLY A 41 0.94 -13.07 -17.48
CA GLY A 41 1.26 -14.40 -16.91
C GLY A 41 2.33 -15.22 -17.66
N GLY A 42 3.18 -14.57 -18.44
CA GLY A 42 4.33 -15.19 -19.09
C GLY A 42 5.35 -15.72 -18.08
N ALA A 43 6.31 -16.50 -18.55
CA ALA A 43 7.34 -17.09 -17.70
C ALA A 43 8.21 -16.00 -17.02
N ASP A 44 8.50 -16.20 -15.74
CA ASP A 44 9.40 -15.37 -14.95
C ASP A 44 10.86 -15.85 -15.03
N LEU A 45 11.13 -17.05 -15.56
CA LEU A 45 12.47 -17.57 -15.78
C LEU A 45 12.85 -17.62 -17.27
N ASP A 46 14.12 -17.34 -17.58
CA ASP A 46 14.71 -17.52 -18.91
C ASP A 46 15.04 -19.00 -19.20
N GLN A 47 15.61 -19.29 -20.38
CA GLN A 47 15.92 -20.67 -20.79
C GLN A 47 17.01 -21.31 -19.90
N GLU A 48 17.81 -20.47 -19.24
CA GLU A 48 18.87 -20.85 -18.32
C GLU A 48 18.38 -20.93 -16.85
N GLY A 49 17.09 -20.71 -16.59
CA GLY A 49 16.48 -20.80 -15.27
C GLY A 49 16.74 -19.59 -14.36
N LYS A 50 17.22 -18.46 -14.90
CA LYS A 50 17.42 -17.21 -14.16
C LYS A 50 16.17 -16.35 -14.27
N LEU A 51 15.98 -15.43 -13.31
CA LEU A 51 14.88 -14.46 -13.37
C LEU A 51 14.98 -13.66 -14.67
N ALA A 52 14.00 -13.85 -15.55
CA ALA A 52 13.89 -13.14 -16.80
C ALA A 52 13.71 -11.64 -16.51
N PRO A 53 14.25 -10.75 -17.37
CA PRO A 53 13.97 -9.33 -17.26
C PRO A 53 12.46 -9.08 -17.20
N ALA A 54 12.05 -8.20 -16.29
CA ALA A 54 10.66 -7.78 -16.19
C ALA A 54 10.19 -7.20 -17.52
N VAL A 55 9.19 -7.83 -18.12
CA VAL A 55 8.49 -7.34 -19.29
C VAL A 55 7.00 -7.28 -18.99
N LEU A 56 6.24 -6.57 -19.83
CA LEU A 56 4.79 -6.47 -19.62
C LEU A 56 4.18 -7.88 -19.62
N GLY A 57 4.68 -8.79 -20.47
CA GLY A 57 4.14 -10.13 -20.57
C GLY A 57 4.32 -11.04 -19.36
N ASN A 58 5.15 -10.73 -18.35
CA ASN A 58 5.42 -11.62 -17.21
C ASN A 58 5.32 -10.94 -15.83
N SER A 59 4.82 -9.71 -15.78
CA SER A 59 4.79 -8.91 -14.55
C SER A 59 3.99 -9.57 -13.43
N ALA A 60 2.83 -10.15 -13.74
CA ALA A 60 1.99 -10.80 -12.73
C ALA A 60 2.63 -12.10 -12.20
N THR A 61 3.34 -12.85 -13.05
CA THR A 61 4.11 -14.03 -12.62
C THR A 61 5.26 -13.64 -11.69
N ILE A 62 6.01 -12.58 -12.04
CA ILE A 62 7.10 -12.08 -11.19
C ILE A 62 6.55 -11.64 -9.82
N TRP A 63 5.45 -10.88 -9.82
CA TRP A 63 4.78 -10.47 -8.60
C TRP A 63 4.37 -11.68 -7.75
N MET A 64 3.66 -12.64 -8.35
CA MET A 64 3.14 -13.82 -7.64
C MET A 64 4.26 -14.65 -6.98
N ASN A 65 5.39 -14.81 -7.66
CA ASN A 65 6.45 -15.70 -7.21
C ASN A 65 7.46 -15.03 -6.26
N HIS A 66 7.69 -13.72 -6.42
CA HIS A 66 8.83 -13.04 -5.80
C HIS A 66 8.45 -11.84 -4.92
N ASP A 67 7.26 -11.25 -5.11
CA ASP A 67 6.85 -10.07 -4.34
C ASP A 67 6.32 -10.47 -2.96
N ARG A 68 6.76 -9.76 -1.92
CA ARG A 68 6.37 -10.00 -0.53
C ARG A 68 4.91 -9.61 -0.25
N HIS A 69 4.32 -8.74 -1.06
CA HIS A 69 2.93 -8.32 -0.97
C HIS A 69 1.94 -9.49 -1.07
N THR A 70 2.30 -10.54 -1.83
CA THR A 70 1.54 -11.80 -1.94
C THR A 70 1.38 -12.53 -0.61
N ARG A 71 2.28 -12.28 0.35
CA ARG A 71 2.30 -12.96 1.67
C ARG A 71 1.67 -12.11 2.77
N ALA A 72 1.21 -10.90 2.44
CA ALA A 72 0.71 -9.95 3.42
C ALA A 72 -0.46 -10.51 4.22
N TYR A 73 -1.44 -11.16 3.58
CA TYR A 73 -2.56 -11.79 4.29
C TYR A 73 -2.12 -12.97 5.16
N ALA A 74 -1.22 -13.81 4.65
CA ALA A 74 -0.78 -15.02 5.33
C ALA A 74 -0.13 -14.72 6.70
N ILE A 75 0.53 -13.55 6.86
CA ILE A 75 1.14 -13.17 8.14
C ILE A 75 0.10 -12.96 9.25
N LEU A 76 -1.14 -12.59 8.91
CA LEU A 76 -2.22 -12.36 9.88
C LEU A 76 -2.62 -13.63 10.64
N LYS A 77 -2.35 -14.81 10.05
CA LYS A 77 -2.59 -16.11 10.68
C LYS A 77 -1.47 -16.53 11.65
N SER A 78 -0.43 -15.70 11.82
CA SER A 78 0.70 -16.01 12.69
C SER A 78 0.34 -15.91 14.19
N PRO A 79 1.05 -16.64 15.07
CA PRO A 79 0.88 -16.49 16.52
C PRO A 79 1.07 -15.05 17.00
N ARG A 80 2.03 -14.31 16.42
CA ARG A 80 2.29 -12.90 16.75
C ARG A 80 1.10 -12.02 16.39
N SER A 81 0.49 -12.19 15.22
CA SER A 81 -0.67 -11.42 14.81
C SER A 81 -1.88 -11.67 15.71
N ARG A 82 -2.08 -12.92 16.14
CA ARG A 82 -3.11 -13.28 17.13
C ARG A 82 -2.89 -12.57 18.47
N GLU A 83 -1.66 -12.55 18.96
CA GLU A 83 -1.30 -11.84 20.20
C GLU A 83 -1.53 -10.33 20.08
N ILE A 84 -1.16 -9.72 18.95
CA ILE A 84 -1.42 -8.30 18.67
C ILE A 84 -2.92 -8.01 18.77
N LEU A 85 -3.76 -8.83 18.12
CA LEU A 85 -5.22 -8.65 18.15
C LEU A 85 -5.78 -8.73 19.57
N LEU A 86 -5.34 -9.69 20.37
CA LEU A 86 -5.77 -9.83 21.77
C LEU A 86 -5.39 -8.61 22.60
N ARG A 87 -4.17 -8.08 22.45
CA ARG A 87 -3.71 -6.88 23.17
C ARG A 87 -4.46 -5.62 22.73
N LEU A 88 -4.80 -5.51 21.44
CA LEU A 88 -5.63 -4.43 20.92
C LEU A 88 -7.08 -4.50 21.45
N ALA A 89 -7.62 -5.71 21.61
CA ALA A 89 -8.93 -5.92 22.20
C ALA A 89 -8.93 -5.51 23.69
N ASP A 90 -7.91 -5.91 24.44
CA ASP A 90 -7.73 -5.53 25.85
C ASP A 90 -7.58 -4.00 26.03
N ALA A 91 -6.86 -3.35 25.11
CA ALA A 91 -6.73 -1.90 25.08
C ALA A 91 -8.01 -1.15 24.64
N GLY A 92 -9.06 -1.86 24.21
CA GLY A 92 -10.35 -1.26 23.83
C GLY A 92 -10.32 -0.41 22.55
N VAL A 93 -9.35 -0.63 21.66
CA VAL A 93 -9.19 0.17 20.42
C VAL A 93 -9.77 -0.48 19.16
N LEU A 94 -10.27 -1.71 19.27
CA LEU A 94 -10.97 -2.40 18.18
C LEU A 94 -12.46 -2.12 18.25
N ALA A 95 -13.08 -1.93 17.10
CA ALA A 95 -14.53 -1.78 16.99
C ALA A 95 -15.28 -3.11 17.14
N SER A 96 -14.62 -4.22 16.79
CA SER A 96 -15.19 -5.57 16.81
C SER A 96 -14.89 -6.28 18.13
N SER A 97 -15.83 -7.07 18.64
CA SER A 97 -15.57 -8.01 19.73
C SER A 97 -14.63 -9.13 19.26
N VAL A 98 -13.58 -9.41 20.03
CA VAL A 98 -12.63 -10.51 19.76
C VAL A 98 -12.93 -11.67 20.69
N ASP A 99 -13.06 -12.88 20.13
CA ASP A 99 -13.07 -14.10 20.93
C ASP A 99 -11.63 -14.41 21.40
N PRO A 100 -11.34 -14.37 22.71
CA PRO A 100 -10.00 -14.63 23.21
C PRO A 100 -9.51 -16.06 22.97
N HIS A 101 -10.42 -17.00 22.72
CA HIS A 101 -10.08 -18.41 22.44
C HIS A 101 -9.84 -18.69 20.96
N ASP A 102 -10.33 -17.84 20.06
CA ASP A 102 -10.09 -17.90 18.62
C ASP A 102 -9.85 -16.49 18.03
N PRO A 103 -8.73 -15.82 18.36
CA PRO A 103 -8.39 -14.55 17.74
C PRO A 103 -8.11 -14.75 16.25
N ARG A 104 -8.85 -14.02 15.41
CA ARG A 104 -8.76 -14.07 13.94
C ARG A 104 -8.38 -12.73 13.32
N PRO A 105 -7.10 -12.31 13.38
CA PRO A 105 -6.65 -11.06 12.78
C PRO A 105 -6.90 -11.02 11.27
N GLU A 106 -6.89 -12.18 10.62
CA GLU A 106 -7.20 -12.37 9.20
C GLU A 106 -8.67 -12.12 8.84
N ARG A 107 -9.50 -11.75 9.83
CA ARG A 107 -10.91 -11.37 9.71
C ARG A 107 -11.22 -10.06 10.42
N GLU A 108 -10.20 -9.31 10.85
CA GLU A 108 -10.38 -8.00 11.46
C GLU A 108 -10.10 -6.90 10.43
N GLU A 109 -11.03 -5.97 10.25
CA GLU A 109 -10.95 -4.92 9.22
C GLU A 109 -9.66 -4.10 9.34
N ARG A 110 -9.28 -3.72 10.57
CA ARG A 110 -8.06 -2.91 10.80
C ARG A 110 -6.78 -3.65 10.40
N CYS A 111 -6.75 -4.98 10.53
CA CYS A 111 -5.62 -5.79 10.07
C CYS A 111 -5.63 -5.94 8.55
N LEU A 112 -6.81 -6.22 7.98
CA LEU A 112 -7.00 -6.38 6.54
C LEU A 112 -6.70 -5.09 5.75
N ALA A 113 -6.92 -3.92 6.35
CA ALA A 113 -6.73 -2.60 5.74
C ALA A 113 -5.39 -2.43 4.99
N CYS A 114 -4.31 -3.06 5.48
CA CYS A 114 -2.97 -3.03 4.85
C CYS A 114 -2.49 -4.40 4.34
N HIS A 115 -3.13 -5.50 4.75
CA HIS A 115 -2.68 -6.86 4.47
C HIS A 115 -3.42 -7.54 3.32
N VAL A 116 -4.44 -6.88 2.79
CA VAL A 116 -5.11 -7.22 1.53
C VAL A 116 -5.25 -5.97 0.65
N THR A 117 -5.87 -6.09 -0.53
CA THR A 117 -6.34 -4.93 -1.27
C THR A 117 -7.29 -4.09 -0.38
N PRO A 118 -6.97 -2.82 -0.05
CA PRO A 118 -7.62 -2.13 1.06
C PRO A 118 -9.14 -1.94 0.93
N THR A 119 -9.66 -1.86 -0.29
CA THR A 119 -11.10 -1.75 -0.56
C THR A 119 -11.88 -3.04 -0.25
N LEU A 120 -11.18 -4.16 -0.03
CA LEU A 120 -11.77 -5.44 0.36
C LEU A 120 -11.84 -5.64 1.87
N ALA A 121 -11.13 -4.83 2.66
CA ALA A 121 -11.08 -4.97 4.11
C ALA A 121 -12.46 -4.80 4.78
N PRO A 122 -13.35 -3.88 4.33
CA PRO A 122 -14.68 -3.75 4.95
C PRO A 122 -15.57 -4.97 4.84
N ALA A 123 -15.29 -5.89 3.91
CA ALA A 123 -16.01 -7.14 3.79
C ALA A 123 -15.91 -8.02 5.05
N ALA A 124 -14.91 -7.78 5.92
CA ALA A 124 -14.79 -8.43 7.21
C ALA A 124 -16.00 -8.20 8.14
N ARG A 125 -16.71 -7.08 7.97
CA ARG A 125 -17.91 -6.76 8.73
C ARG A 125 -19.17 -7.47 8.22
N MET A 126 -19.10 -8.15 7.09
CA MET A 126 -20.23 -8.88 6.51
C MET A 126 -20.49 -10.17 7.29
N ALA A 127 -21.76 -10.48 7.52
CA ALA A 127 -22.18 -11.65 8.30
C ALA A 127 -21.74 -13.00 7.68
N ASP A 128 -21.63 -13.06 6.35
CA ASP A 128 -21.10 -14.21 5.61
C ASP A 128 -19.81 -13.78 4.91
N SER A 129 -18.75 -13.54 5.66
CA SER A 129 -17.44 -13.19 5.09
C SER A 129 -16.54 -14.41 4.84
N ASP A 130 -17.02 -15.63 5.09
CA ASP A 130 -16.23 -16.86 4.95
C ASP A 130 -15.76 -17.10 3.51
N HIS A 131 -16.59 -16.75 2.53
CA HIS A 131 -16.23 -16.86 1.13
C HIS A 131 -15.13 -15.87 0.68
N MET A 132 -14.84 -14.84 1.49
CA MET A 132 -13.84 -13.82 1.17
C MET A 132 -12.41 -14.28 1.41
N GLU A 133 -12.20 -15.33 2.20
CA GLU A 133 -10.87 -15.82 2.54
C GLU A 133 -10.04 -16.17 1.30
N GLY A 134 -10.65 -16.73 0.26
CA GLY A 134 -9.97 -16.99 -1.01
C GLY A 134 -9.46 -15.71 -1.70
N VAL A 135 -10.25 -14.64 -1.67
CA VAL A 135 -9.89 -13.34 -2.26
C VAL A 135 -8.83 -12.63 -1.41
N TRP A 136 -8.99 -12.65 -0.09
CA TRP A 136 -8.00 -12.07 0.82
C TRP A 136 -6.66 -12.82 0.78
N SER A 137 -6.67 -14.12 0.48
CA SER A 137 -5.44 -14.90 0.34
C SER A 137 -4.49 -14.43 -0.77
N GLU A 138 -4.97 -13.60 -1.70
CA GLU A 138 -4.13 -12.92 -2.69
C GLU A 138 -3.17 -11.89 -2.06
N GLY A 139 -3.41 -11.50 -0.80
CA GLY A 139 -2.65 -10.45 -0.13
C GLY A 139 -2.90 -9.09 -0.77
N VAL A 140 -1.85 -8.27 -0.86
CA VAL A 140 -1.90 -6.98 -1.56
C VAL A 140 -1.74 -7.25 -3.06
N SER A 141 -2.87 -7.39 -3.77
CA SER A 141 -2.93 -7.82 -5.17
C SER A 141 -2.67 -6.69 -6.17
N CYS A 142 -2.69 -7.02 -7.46
CA CYS A 142 -2.55 -6.05 -8.56
C CYS A 142 -3.48 -4.84 -8.39
N ASP A 143 -4.71 -5.06 -7.95
CA ASP A 143 -5.74 -4.04 -7.74
C ASP A 143 -5.38 -3.01 -6.68
N ALA A 144 -4.62 -3.38 -5.64
CA ALA A 144 -4.21 -2.45 -4.60
C ALA A 144 -3.38 -1.28 -5.18
N CYS A 145 -2.62 -1.57 -6.24
CA CYS A 145 -1.76 -0.59 -6.90
C CYS A 145 -2.39 -0.04 -8.19
N HIS A 146 -2.95 -0.90 -9.03
CA HIS A 146 -3.42 -0.57 -10.38
C HIS A 146 -4.87 -0.09 -10.44
N THR A 147 -5.67 -0.30 -9.40
CA THR A 147 -7.06 0.17 -9.36
C THR A 147 -7.14 1.46 -8.54
N THR A 148 -7.93 2.42 -9.03
CA THR A 148 -8.24 3.63 -8.31
C THR A 148 -9.19 3.27 -7.15
N PRO A 149 -8.89 3.63 -5.89
CA PRO A 149 -9.72 3.31 -4.75
C PRO A 149 -11.15 3.80 -4.95
N GLY A 150 -12.13 2.97 -4.54
CA GLY A 150 -13.55 3.25 -4.75
C GLY A 150 -14.09 2.88 -6.13
N TYR A 151 -13.25 2.42 -7.06
CA TYR A 151 -13.69 1.99 -8.39
C TYR A 151 -13.65 0.47 -8.57
N ASP A 152 -14.52 -0.02 -9.45
CA ASP A 152 -14.57 -1.42 -9.88
C ASP A 152 -13.36 -1.73 -10.78
N SER A 153 -12.54 -2.68 -10.32
CA SER A 153 -11.39 -3.19 -11.08
C SER A 153 -11.75 -3.81 -12.43
N TRP A 154 -12.92 -4.43 -12.57
CA TRP A 154 -13.38 -4.95 -13.85
C TRP A 154 -13.62 -3.85 -14.88
N GLY A 155 -13.89 -2.63 -14.43
CA GLY A 155 -14.11 -1.47 -15.30
C GLY A 155 -12.96 -1.22 -16.27
N TRP A 156 -11.71 -1.38 -15.83
CA TRP A 156 -10.52 -1.25 -16.67
C TRP A 156 -9.95 -2.60 -17.12
N VAL A 157 -10.06 -3.66 -16.31
CA VAL A 157 -9.53 -4.99 -16.69
C VAL A 157 -10.18 -5.52 -17.97
N ASP A 158 -11.47 -5.25 -18.19
CA ASP A 158 -12.15 -5.65 -19.43
C ASP A 158 -11.67 -4.84 -20.67
N SER A 159 -11.37 -3.55 -20.50
CA SER A 159 -10.94 -2.66 -21.58
C SER A 159 -9.45 -2.70 -21.87
N HIS A 160 -8.63 -3.05 -20.89
CA HIS A 160 -7.18 -3.01 -20.98
C HIS A 160 -6.61 -3.88 -22.13
N PRO A 161 -7.04 -5.15 -22.31
CA PRO A 161 -6.57 -5.99 -23.41
C PRO A 161 -6.96 -5.48 -24.81
N ARG A 162 -7.97 -4.60 -24.91
CA ARG A 162 -8.46 -4.04 -26.20
C ARG A 162 -7.64 -2.86 -26.71
N GLY A 163 -6.58 -2.47 -26.01
CA GLY A 163 -5.74 -1.33 -26.38
C GLY A 163 -6.31 0.03 -25.95
N GLU A 164 -7.35 0.05 -25.13
CA GLU A 164 -8.00 1.26 -24.59
C GLU A 164 -7.24 1.85 -23.37
N LEU A 165 -5.90 1.76 -23.36
CA LEU A 165 -5.10 2.14 -22.18
C LEU A 165 -5.29 3.61 -21.81
N LYS A 166 -5.37 4.50 -22.81
CA LYS A 166 -5.59 5.93 -22.57
C LYS A 166 -6.91 6.15 -21.84
N GLU A 167 -7.99 5.55 -22.34
CA GLU A 167 -9.32 5.61 -21.75
C GLU A 167 -9.33 5.02 -20.34
N CYS A 168 -8.64 3.90 -20.11
CA CYS A 168 -8.52 3.29 -18.78
C CYS A 168 -7.90 4.24 -17.76
N LEU A 169 -6.88 5.01 -18.17
CA LEU A 169 -6.13 5.93 -17.32
C LEU A 169 -6.78 7.31 -17.16
N THR A 170 -7.51 7.79 -18.17
CA THR A 170 -8.09 9.15 -18.16
C THR A 170 -9.56 9.18 -17.80
N ASN A 171 -10.30 8.08 -17.96
CA ASN A 171 -11.70 8.02 -17.60
C ASN A 171 -11.83 7.48 -16.17
N PRO A 172 -12.28 8.31 -15.20
CA PRO A 172 -12.51 7.85 -13.83
C PRO A 172 -13.44 6.63 -13.78
N SER A 173 -14.43 6.52 -14.67
CA SER A 173 -15.36 5.39 -14.69
C SER A 173 -14.74 4.05 -15.08
N ARG A 174 -13.51 4.04 -15.62
CA ARG A 174 -12.74 2.82 -15.91
C ARG A 174 -11.86 2.43 -14.73
N GLY A 175 -11.34 3.41 -13.98
CA GLY A 175 -10.73 3.17 -12.67
C GLY A 175 -9.29 2.64 -12.68
N MET A 176 -8.54 2.70 -13.79
CA MET A 176 -7.12 2.32 -13.78
C MET A 176 -6.25 3.47 -13.24
N ARG A 177 -5.38 3.15 -12.28
CA ARG A 177 -4.41 4.09 -11.73
C ARG A 177 -3.11 4.06 -12.53
N SER A 178 -2.60 5.24 -12.87
CA SER A 178 -1.29 5.42 -13.48
C SER A 178 -0.17 5.32 -12.44
N LEU A 179 0.90 4.56 -12.75
CA LEU A 179 2.09 4.36 -11.91
C LEU A 179 3.38 4.75 -12.65
N ASP A 180 3.29 5.67 -13.61
CA ASP A 180 4.37 5.99 -14.55
C ASP A 180 5.41 6.99 -14.01
N THR A 181 5.21 7.54 -12.81
CA THR A 181 6.15 8.46 -12.14
C THR A 181 6.39 8.05 -10.69
N ALA A 182 7.54 8.50 -10.14
CA ALA A 182 7.89 8.34 -8.73
C ALA A 182 6.76 8.83 -7.81
N ALA A 183 6.30 10.07 -8.06
CA ALA A 183 5.24 10.72 -7.30
C ALA A 183 3.93 9.92 -7.31
N LYS A 184 3.54 9.30 -8.43
CA LYS A 184 2.32 8.47 -8.47
C LYS A 184 2.49 7.15 -7.74
N ARG A 185 3.65 6.50 -7.87
CA ARG A 185 3.94 5.22 -7.19
C ARG A 185 3.97 5.37 -5.68
N VAL A 186 4.71 6.36 -5.18
CA VAL A 186 4.86 6.57 -3.73
C VAL A 186 3.51 6.81 -3.05
N GLN A 187 2.59 7.53 -3.71
CA GLN A 187 1.25 7.81 -3.18
C GLN A 187 0.41 6.54 -2.96
N VAL A 188 0.70 5.45 -3.68
CA VAL A 188 0.08 4.15 -3.43
C VAL A 188 0.69 3.49 -2.20
N CYS A 189 2.03 3.55 -2.07
CA CYS A 189 2.76 2.88 -1.00
C CYS A 189 2.46 3.48 0.38
N VAL A 190 2.46 4.81 0.49
CA VAL A 190 2.39 5.51 1.79
C VAL A 190 1.08 5.24 2.53
N GLY A 191 0.00 4.92 1.82
CA GLY A 191 -1.29 4.61 2.46
C GLY A 191 -1.22 3.44 3.45
N CYS A 192 -0.33 2.47 3.23
CA CYS A 192 -0.10 1.34 4.12
C CYS A 192 1.25 1.41 4.85
N HIS A 193 2.28 1.95 4.20
CA HIS A 193 3.66 1.98 4.73
C HIS A 193 3.97 3.17 5.63
N VAL A 194 3.10 4.18 5.66
CA VAL A 194 3.11 5.29 6.62
C VAL A 194 1.78 5.27 7.38
N GLY A 195 0.71 5.06 6.63
CA GLY A 195 -0.67 5.04 7.09
C GLY A 195 -1.48 6.14 6.40
N ALA A 196 -2.79 6.05 6.53
CA ALA A 196 -3.70 7.06 6.02
C ALA A 196 -4.98 7.10 6.86
N PRO A 197 -5.62 8.28 6.98
CA PRO A 197 -6.99 8.40 7.47
C PRO A 197 -7.94 7.50 6.67
N ALA A 198 -9.10 7.18 7.25
CA ALA A 198 -10.14 6.48 6.51
C ALA A 198 -10.63 7.33 5.33
N ASP A 199 -10.83 6.70 4.18
CA ASP A 199 -11.49 7.32 3.02
C ASP A 199 -12.83 6.61 2.79
N ALA A 200 -13.86 7.15 3.42
CA ALA A 200 -15.22 6.62 3.31
C ALA A 200 -15.77 6.68 1.88
N ARG A 201 -15.30 7.62 1.04
CA ARG A 201 -15.75 7.72 -0.36
C ARG A 201 -15.17 6.60 -1.20
N ALA A 202 -13.91 6.25 -0.94
CA ALA A 202 -13.23 5.14 -1.61
C ALA A 202 -13.54 3.76 -0.99
N GLY A 203 -14.27 3.71 0.12
CA GLY A 203 -14.50 2.45 0.86
C GLY A 203 -13.21 1.89 1.48
N VAL A 204 -12.27 2.76 1.84
CA VAL A 204 -10.97 2.38 2.37
C VAL A 204 -10.91 2.69 3.87
N PRO A 205 -10.66 1.70 4.73
CA PRO A 205 -10.65 1.90 6.17
C PRO A 205 -9.38 2.64 6.65
N LEU A 206 -9.41 3.05 7.92
CA LEU A 206 -8.28 3.67 8.61
C LEU A 206 -7.06 2.73 8.62
N ARG A 207 -5.90 3.25 8.23
CA ARG A 207 -4.61 2.53 8.21
C ARG A 207 -3.57 3.16 9.13
N ASP A 208 -4.03 3.72 10.23
CA ASP A 208 -3.16 4.32 11.23
C ASP A 208 -2.63 3.25 12.20
N MET A 209 -1.31 3.08 12.24
CA MET A 209 -0.59 2.24 13.21
C MET A 209 -0.02 3.14 14.31
N ASP A 210 -0.89 3.57 15.19
CA ASP A 210 -0.57 4.44 16.32
C ASP A 210 0.31 3.74 17.37
N HIS A 211 0.63 4.46 18.45
CA HIS A 211 1.45 3.91 19.53
C HIS A 211 0.80 2.68 20.19
N THR A 212 -0.53 2.59 20.23
CA THR A 212 -1.25 1.43 20.78
C THR A 212 -1.04 0.20 19.91
N PHE A 213 -1.10 0.34 18.58
CA PHE A 213 -0.76 -0.74 17.66
C PHE A 213 0.69 -1.21 17.83
N ILE A 214 1.62 -0.26 17.95
CA ILE A 214 3.04 -0.58 18.15
C ILE A 214 3.26 -1.29 19.50
N ALA A 215 2.64 -0.79 20.58
CA ALA A 215 2.71 -1.38 21.92
C ALA A 215 2.08 -2.78 21.98
N ALA A 216 1.00 -3.02 21.22
CA ALA A 216 0.42 -4.34 21.05
C ALA A 216 1.36 -5.31 20.33
N GLY A 217 2.40 -4.82 19.66
CA GLY A 217 3.44 -5.62 19.02
C GLY A 217 3.46 -5.53 17.49
N HIS A 218 2.63 -4.67 16.89
CA HIS A 218 2.72 -4.38 15.47
C HIS A 218 4.07 -3.70 15.17
N PRO A 219 4.79 -4.10 14.11
CA PRO A 219 6.00 -3.37 13.72
C PRO A 219 5.70 -1.89 13.45
N ARG A 220 6.61 -1.00 13.85
CA ARG A 220 6.52 0.39 13.40
C ARG A 220 6.62 0.42 11.88
N LEU A 221 5.77 1.25 11.28
CA LEU A 221 5.81 1.55 9.87
C LEU A 221 7.05 2.41 9.60
N PHE A 222 8.11 1.77 9.09
CA PHE A 222 9.29 2.44 8.57
C PHE A 222 9.25 2.34 7.06
N PHE A 223 9.30 3.48 6.38
CA PHE A 223 9.24 3.53 4.93
C PHE A 223 10.32 4.46 4.41
N ASP A 224 10.94 4.03 3.32
CA ASP A 224 11.82 4.84 2.50
C ASP A 224 11.53 4.43 1.06
N PHE A 225 10.91 5.31 0.29
CA PHE A 225 10.42 4.95 -1.04
C PHE A 225 11.51 4.38 -1.95
N ALA A 226 12.70 4.98 -1.96
CA ALA A 226 13.78 4.55 -2.85
C ALA A 226 14.28 3.12 -2.50
N THR A 227 14.49 2.85 -1.21
CA THR A 227 14.90 1.53 -0.71
C THR A 227 13.83 0.49 -0.98
N TYR A 228 12.56 0.78 -0.67
CA TYR A 228 11.47 -0.16 -0.87
C TYR A 228 11.27 -0.50 -2.35
N LEU A 229 11.41 0.49 -3.24
CA LEU A 229 11.31 0.25 -4.68
C LEU A 229 12.45 -0.63 -5.21
N GLN A 230 13.64 -0.58 -4.61
CA GLN A 230 14.76 -1.47 -4.94
C GLN A 230 14.64 -2.87 -4.34
N LEU A 231 13.99 -3.01 -3.17
CA LEU A 231 13.77 -4.30 -2.52
C LEU A 231 12.64 -5.11 -3.15
N MET A 232 11.72 -4.47 -3.87
CA MET A 232 10.69 -5.16 -4.64
C MET A 232 11.30 -5.73 -5.93
N PRO A 233 10.99 -6.99 -6.30
CA PRO A 233 11.37 -7.49 -7.61
C PRO A 233 10.66 -6.65 -8.66
N PRO A 234 11.40 -6.00 -9.57
CA PRO A 234 10.76 -5.19 -10.60
C PRO A 234 9.86 -6.08 -11.43
N HIS A 235 8.59 -5.72 -11.52
CA HIS A 235 7.60 -6.33 -12.40
C HIS A 235 6.99 -5.28 -13.33
N TRP A 236 7.81 -4.28 -13.67
CA TRP A 236 7.51 -3.17 -14.58
C TRP A 236 8.75 -2.89 -15.43
N GLN A 237 8.59 -2.08 -16.48
CA GLN A 237 9.68 -1.68 -17.34
C GLN A 237 10.05 -0.21 -17.14
N GLU A 238 11.28 0.03 -16.70
CA GLU A 238 11.82 1.39 -16.51
C GLU A 238 12.43 1.99 -17.80
N ARG A 239 12.49 1.22 -18.90
CA ARG A 239 13.26 1.56 -20.11
C ARG A 239 12.92 2.93 -20.74
N GLN A 240 11.72 3.45 -20.55
CA GLN A 240 11.27 4.70 -21.18
C GLN A 240 11.06 5.85 -20.18
N ARG A 241 10.86 5.56 -18.90
CA ARG A 241 10.58 6.54 -17.83
C ARG A 241 11.09 5.99 -16.49
N PRO A 242 12.42 5.89 -16.31
CA PRO A 242 12.97 5.27 -15.12
C PRO A 242 12.62 6.09 -13.89
N VAL A 243 11.87 5.48 -12.95
CA VAL A 243 11.63 6.07 -11.63
C VAL A 243 12.89 5.98 -10.77
N ILE A 244 13.57 4.83 -10.82
CA ILE A 244 14.95 4.67 -10.32
C ILE A 244 15.80 4.20 -11.51
N PRO A 245 16.89 4.89 -11.85
CA PRO A 245 17.77 4.51 -12.95
C PRO A 245 18.43 3.16 -12.67
N THR A 246 18.45 2.29 -13.68
CA THR A 246 19.04 0.94 -13.57
C THR A 246 20.54 0.92 -13.90
N THR A 247 21.11 2.07 -14.27
CA THR A 247 22.53 2.23 -14.61
C THR A 247 23.20 3.14 -13.59
N LYS A 248 24.42 2.78 -13.17
CA LYS A 248 25.18 3.45 -12.10
C LYS A 248 25.57 4.93 -12.36
N ASN A 249 25.23 5.48 -13.52
CA ASN A 249 25.79 6.75 -14.01
C ASN A 249 24.76 7.89 -14.18
N ASP A 250 23.52 7.72 -13.70
CA ASP A 250 22.52 8.79 -13.68
C ASP A 250 21.85 8.87 -12.30
N PRO A 251 22.35 9.71 -11.38
CA PRO A 251 21.79 9.83 -10.03
C PRO A 251 20.45 10.59 -9.99
N THR A 252 20.00 11.17 -11.11
CA THR A 252 18.84 12.10 -11.10
C THR A 252 17.53 11.41 -10.71
N GLY A 253 17.32 10.17 -11.13
CA GLY A 253 16.10 9.44 -10.79
C GLY A 253 16.09 8.91 -9.35
N GLU A 254 17.24 8.52 -8.76
CA GLU A 254 17.32 8.18 -7.34
C GLU A 254 17.00 9.39 -6.45
N VAL A 255 17.54 10.57 -6.80
CA VAL A 255 17.23 11.82 -6.11
C VAL A 255 15.76 12.19 -6.26
N ALA A 256 15.19 12.02 -7.47
CA ALA A 256 13.76 12.28 -7.70
C ALA A 256 12.86 11.31 -6.91
N ALA A 257 13.23 10.03 -6.85
CA ALA A 257 12.54 9.03 -6.03
C ALA A 257 12.63 9.40 -4.54
N ALA A 258 13.83 9.71 -4.03
CA ALA A 258 14.01 10.13 -2.64
C ALA A 258 13.19 11.39 -2.30
N ALA A 259 13.19 12.40 -3.18
CA ALA A 259 12.41 13.62 -3.00
C ALA A 259 10.89 13.36 -3.01
N ALA A 260 10.42 12.51 -3.93
CA ALA A 260 9.02 12.09 -3.97
C ALA A 260 8.63 11.30 -2.71
N GLY A 261 9.52 10.41 -2.24
CA GLY A 261 9.46 9.67 -0.97
C GLY A 261 9.17 10.58 0.20
N VAL A 262 10.14 11.43 0.54
CA VAL A 262 10.08 12.34 1.69
C VAL A 262 8.83 13.23 1.65
N THR A 263 8.48 13.77 0.48
CA THR A 263 7.32 14.68 0.35
C THR A 263 6.00 13.93 0.59
N ALA A 264 5.85 12.73 0.04
CA ALA A 264 4.64 11.94 0.18
C ALA A 264 4.49 11.38 1.60
N GLU A 265 5.59 10.93 2.21
CA GLU A 265 5.65 10.47 3.59
C GLU A 265 5.23 11.58 4.56
N LEU A 266 5.83 12.77 4.43
CA LEU A 266 5.46 13.92 5.24
C LEU A 266 4.00 14.30 5.08
N SER A 267 3.49 14.28 3.84
CA SER A 267 2.09 14.59 3.55
C SER A 267 1.13 13.57 4.20
N ALA A 268 1.47 12.28 4.16
CA ALA A 268 0.69 11.21 4.78
C ALA A 268 0.70 11.33 6.31
N GLU A 269 1.86 11.61 6.92
CA GLU A 269 1.96 11.84 8.37
C GLU A 269 1.17 13.08 8.82
N LEU A 270 1.25 14.18 8.08
CA LEU A 270 0.47 15.38 8.38
C LEU A 270 -1.05 15.11 8.28
N ALA A 271 -1.47 14.30 7.31
CA ALA A 271 -2.86 13.88 7.20
C ALA A 271 -3.32 13.05 8.41
N LEU A 272 -2.49 12.13 8.90
CA LEU A 272 -2.76 11.38 10.13
C LEU A 272 -2.79 12.27 11.37
N VAL A 273 -1.83 13.20 11.51
CA VAL A 273 -1.83 14.18 12.62
C VAL A 273 -3.11 15.02 12.58
N ALA A 274 -3.53 15.49 11.41
CA ALA A 274 -4.75 16.26 11.24
C ALA A 274 -6.01 15.45 11.57
N ASP A 275 -6.07 14.18 11.18
CA ASP A 275 -7.17 13.25 11.50
C ASP A 275 -7.26 13.00 13.02
N ARG A 276 -6.14 12.65 13.66
CA ARG A 276 -6.04 12.48 15.11
C ARG A 276 -6.40 13.74 15.89
N ALA A 277 -6.07 14.93 15.37
CA ALA A 277 -6.40 16.20 16.02
C ALA A 277 -7.92 16.42 16.19
N GLN A 278 -8.74 15.76 15.37
CA GLN A 278 -10.21 15.76 15.47
C GLN A 278 -10.73 14.85 16.59
N GLN A 279 -9.91 13.96 17.13
CA GLN A 279 -10.28 12.98 18.17
C GLN A 279 -9.56 13.31 19.48
N PRO A 280 -10.22 13.96 20.46
CA PRO A 280 -9.61 14.48 21.69
C PRO A 280 -8.69 13.48 22.42
N GLU A 281 -9.07 12.21 22.42
CA GLU A 281 -8.38 11.07 23.02
C GLU A 281 -7.14 10.59 22.25
N VAL A 282 -7.02 10.86 20.94
CA VAL A 282 -5.91 10.38 20.06
C VAL A 282 -4.99 11.51 19.61
N ARG A 283 -5.26 12.77 20.00
CA ARG A 283 -4.58 14.00 19.54
C ARG A 283 -3.04 13.98 19.56
N SER A 284 -2.43 13.09 20.35
CA SER A 284 -0.98 12.98 20.50
C SER A 284 -0.49 11.53 20.39
N SER A 285 -0.76 10.87 19.26
CA SER A 285 -0.13 9.56 19.03
C SER A 285 1.40 9.69 19.11
N LEU A 286 1.98 9.03 20.13
CA LEU A 286 3.42 8.99 20.36
C LEU A 286 4.17 8.23 19.26
N SER A 287 3.46 7.54 18.34
CA SER A 287 4.09 6.84 17.21
C SER A 287 4.85 7.77 16.26
N SER A 288 4.46 9.04 16.19
CA SER A 288 5.13 10.06 15.37
C SER A 288 6.40 10.63 16.04
N LEU A 289 6.66 10.29 17.30
CA LEU A 289 7.85 10.72 18.04
C LEU A 289 8.97 9.67 17.98
N ASP A 290 10.14 10.08 18.45
CA ASP A 290 11.25 9.16 18.67
C ASP A 290 10.97 8.30 19.90
N CYS A 291 10.95 6.97 19.73
CA CYS A 291 10.73 6.02 20.82
C CYS A 291 11.77 6.18 21.93
N TYR A 292 13.01 6.55 21.59
CA TYR A 292 14.10 6.76 22.56
C TYR A 292 13.90 8.01 23.42
N ALA A 293 12.97 8.91 23.07
CA ALA A 293 12.65 10.05 23.91
C ALA A 293 11.98 9.65 25.24
N CYS A 294 11.33 8.48 25.26
CA CYS A 294 10.64 7.95 26.45
C CYS A 294 11.16 6.57 26.87
N HIS A 295 11.53 5.70 25.91
CA HIS A 295 11.99 4.35 26.17
C HIS A 295 13.52 4.25 26.07
N HIS A 296 14.20 4.58 27.18
CA HIS A 296 15.66 4.60 27.25
C HIS A 296 16.33 3.20 27.13
N ASP A 297 15.56 2.13 27.33
CA ASP A 297 16.06 0.74 27.32
C ASP A 297 15.91 0.03 25.96
N LEU A 298 15.41 0.70 24.91
CA LEU A 298 15.28 0.12 23.55
C LEU A 298 16.64 0.01 22.79
N VAL A 299 17.75 -0.05 23.51
CA VAL A 299 19.10 0.19 22.97
C VAL A 299 19.54 -0.91 22.01
N SER A 300 19.96 -0.51 20.82
CA SER A 300 21.05 -1.19 20.11
C SER A 300 22.30 -0.30 20.21
N ASP A 301 23.45 -0.88 20.54
CA ASP A 301 24.72 -0.14 20.57
C ASP A 301 25.00 0.44 19.18
N SER A 302 24.81 1.76 19.01
CA SER A 302 25.03 2.42 17.73
C SER A 302 25.90 3.66 17.87
N TRP A 303 26.77 3.86 16.88
CA TRP A 303 27.68 5.01 16.79
C TRP A 303 26.96 6.38 16.84
N ARG A 304 25.67 6.42 16.50
CA ARG A 304 24.83 7.63 16.51
C ARG A 304 24.47 8.09 17.93
N GLN A 305 24.43 7.19 18.92
CA GLN A 305 24.20 7.55 20.33
C GLN A 305 25.39 8.30 20.94
N GLN A 306 26.61 7.99 20.49
CA GLN A 306 27.84 8.66 20.93
C GLN A 306 27.90 10.14 20.48
N ALA A 307 27.09 10.52 19.48
CA ALA A 307 27.06 11.86 18.92
C ALA A 307 26.01 12.80 19.57
N THR A 308 25.28 12.37 20.59
CA THR A 308 24.19 13.20 21.15
C THR A 308 24.72 14.31 22.07
N ARG A 309 24.63 15.56 21.59
CA ARG A 309 24.71 16.76 22.45
C ARG A 309 23.53 16.75 23.43
N LYS A 310 23.81 17.00 24.71
CA LYS A 310 22.79 17.23 25.76
C LYS A 310 21.82 18.33 25.32
N GLY A 311 20.53 17.99 25.23
CA GLY A 311 19.42 18.95 25.28
C GLY A 311 18.65 19.16 23.98
N ARG A 312 17.56 18.42 23.79
CA ARG A 312 16.21 18.90 23.41
C ARG A 312 15.28 17.70 23.27
N LEU A 313 14.18 17.70 24.02
CA LEU A 313 13.05 16.80 23.82
C LEU A 313 12.45 17.04 22.43
N GLY A 314 12.13 15.96 21.72
CA GLY A 314 11.21 15.96 20.57
C GLY A 314 11.68 16.75 19.36
N ARG A 315 12.48 16.14 18.49
CA ARG A 315 12.49 16.48 17.06
C ARG A 315 11.99 15.25 16.31
N ALA A 316 10.99 15.42 15.45
CA ALA A 316 10.66 14.43 14.45
C ALA A 316 11.96 14.05 13.74
N VAL A 317 12.31 12.77 13.74
CA VAL A 317 13.61 12.23 13.30
C VAL A 317 13.99 12.66 11.88
N TRP A 318 13.03 13.19 11.10
CA TRP A 318 13.17 13.60 9.70
C TRP A 318 13.17 15.12 9.45
N LEU A 319 12.83 15.96 10.43
CA LEU A 319 12.78 17.42 10.26
C LEU A 319 14.03 18.05 10.87
N GLY A 320 15.14 17.98 10.15
CA GLY A 320 16.24 18.91 10.33
C GLY A 320 15.79 20.30 9.83
N ASP A 321 15.84 21.31 10.69
CA ASP A 321 15.42 22.71 10.38
C ASP A 321 16.07 23.27 9.09
N GLU A 322 17.21 22.74 8.65
CA GLU A 322 17.94 23.24 7.48
C GLU A 322 17.32 22.85 6.12
N LEU A 323 16.49 21.80 6.04
CA LEU A 323 15.98 21.29 4.75
C LEU A 323 14.74 22.06 4.25
N LEU A 324 13.94 22.65 5.14
CA LEU A 324 12.78 23.46 4.75
C LEU A 324 13.15 24.88 4.34
N GLU A 325 14.23 25.45 4.89
CA GLU A 325 14.68 26.80 4.55
C GLU A 325 15.62 26.83 3.33
N SER A 326 16.34 25.75 3.01
CA SER A 326 17.39 25.78 1.97
C SER A 326 17.08 25.14 0.61
N THR A 327 15.98 24.39 0.43
CA THR A 327 15.73 23.66 -0.84
C THR A 327 14.81 24.36 -1.86
N SER A 328 14.33 25.57 -1.57
CA SER A 328 13.21 26.19 -2.29
C SER A 328 13.43 26.65 -3.77
N PRO A 329 14.64 26.71 -4.35
CA PRO A 329 14.76 26.95 -5.80
C PRO A 329 15.43 25.84 -6.65
N TRP A 330 16.32 25.01 -6.10
CA TRP A 330 17.26 24.22 -6.93
C TRP A 330 16.81 22.79 -7.26
N ILE A 331 15.85 22.24 -6.53
CA ILE A 331 15.46 20.82 -6.65
C ILE A 331 14.20 20.62 -7.51
N ILE A 332 13.33 21.64 -7.61
CA ILE A 332 12.04 21.53 -8.31
C ILE A 332 11.91 22.66 -9.34
N PRO A 333 11.79 22.35 -10.65
CA PRO A 333 11.62 23.37 -11.69
C PRO A 333 10.45 24.31 -11.41
N ALA A 334 10.55 25.56 -11.86
CA ALA A 334 9.42 26.49 -11.80
C ALA A 334 8.24 25.95 -12.62
N GLY A 335 7.07 25.82 -12.00
CA GLY A 335 5.84 25.30 -12.64
C GLY A 335 5.52 23.83 -12.37
N ALA A 336 6.32 23.10 -11.60
CA ALA A 336 6.02 21.72 -11.23
C ALA A 336 4.89 21.66 -10.17
N PRO A 337 3.88 20.79 -10.31
CA PRO A 337 2.74 20.67 -9.40
C PRO A 337 3.14 20.36 -7.94
N GLU A 338 4.34 19.83 -7.71
CA GLU A 338 4.95 19.55 -6.42
C GLU A 338 5.23 20.84 -5.61
N ARG A 339 5.40 22.00 -6.25
CA ARG A 339 5.50 23.30 -5.55
C ARG A 339 4.20 23.70 -4.87
N THR A 340 3.05 23.35 -5.45
CA THR A 340 1.73 23.65 -4.86
C THR A 340 1.49 22.82 -3.60
N ALA A 341 1.96 21.57 -3.59
CA ALA A 341 1.92 20.69 -2.42
C ALA A 341 2.83 21.21 -1.29
N LEU A 342 4.04 21.68 -1.60
CA LEU A 342 4.93 22.31 -0.63
C LEU A 342 4.38 23.61 -0.05
N SER A 343 3.71 24.44 -0.85
CA SER A 343 3.02 25.64 -0.36
C SER A 343 1.88 25.28 0.59
N ALA A 344 1.10 24.24 0.29
CA ALA A 344 0.05 23.75 1.18
C ALA A 344 0.62 23.18 2.49
N VAL A 345 1.73 22.43 2.42
CA VAL A 345 2.44 21.93 3.61
C VAL A 345 3.01 23.08 4.45
N SER A 346 3.60 24.09 3.82
CA SER A 346 4.11 25.29 4.49
C SER A 346 2.99 26.07 5.17
N GLU A 347 1.81 26.18 4.54
CA GLU A 347 0.62 26.82 5.11
C GLU A 347 0.05 26.01 6.29
N SER A 348 0.04 24.68 6.21
CA SER A 348 -0.35 23.81 7.33
C SER A 348 0.62 23.87 8.51
N VAL A 349 1.94 23.90 8.24
CA VAL A 349 2.99 24.03 9.27
C VAL A 349 2.95 25.40 9.95
N SER A 350 2.71 26.47 9.20
CA SER A 350 2.58 27.82 9.76
C SER A 350 1.31 27.99 10.59
N ARG A 351 0.19 27.36 10.18
CA ARG A 351 -1.02 27.26 11.04
C ARG A 351 -0.76 26.48 12.33
N PHE A 352 0.00 25.39 12.27
CA PHE A 352 0.37 24.61 13.46
C PHE A 352 1.26 25.39 14.44
N ARG A 353 2.14 26.27 13.94
CA ARG A 353 2.96 27.17 14.76
C ARG A 353 2.19 28.33 15.39
N SER A 354 1.01 28.67 14.88
CA SER A 354 0.16 29.76 15.41
C SER A 354 -0.85 29.33 16.47
N VAL A 355 -0.91 28.04 16.80
CA VAL A 355 -1.70 27.54 17.92
C VAL A 355 -0.82 27.60 19.16
N ASP A 356 -1.07 28.57 20.04
CA ASP A 356 -0.46 28.61 21.37
C ASP A 356 -0.88 27.35 22.15
N ILE A 357 0.12 26.62 22.67
CA ILE A 357 -0.04 25.43 23.52
C ILE A 357 -0.39 25.85 24.94
#